data_AF-A0A496S0K1-F1
#
_entry.id   AF-A0A496S0K1-F1
#
_cell.length_a   1.000
_cell.length_b   1.000
_cell.length_c   1.000
_cell.angle_alpha   90.00
_cell.angle_beta   90.00
_cell.angle_gamma   90.00
#
_symmetry.space_group_name_H-M   'P 1'
#
loop_
_entity.id
_entity.type
_entity.pdbx_description
1 polymer ?
#
loop_
_entity_poly.entity_id
_entity_poly.type
_entity_poly.pdbx_seq_one_letter_code
_entity_poly.pdbx_strand_id
1 'polypeptide(L)'
;MRKQSLFIFIKRLNQPVFTTHQLSAISKKSPSTVIQGLRILEREGLIVRIYRGIWAISERYISPYEIIPLLFPLSSTYLSFISALHLYE
;
A
#
# COMPACT_ATOMS: atom_id res chain seq x y z
N MET A 1 3.23 21.29 -3.90
CA MET A 1 4.23 20.19 -3.82
C MET A 1 4.43 19.61 -5.22
N ARG A 2 5.67 19.41 -5.69
CA ARG A 2 5.90 18.76 -7.00
C ARG A 2 5.42 17.30 -6.94
N LYS A 3 4.35 16.99 -7.69
CA LYS A 3 3.68 15.67 -7.83
C LYS A 3 4.67 14.51 -8.00
N GLN A 4 5.73 14.77 -8.77
CA GLN A 4 6.76 13.79 -9.12
C GLN A 4 7.51 13.23 -7.91
N SER A 5 7.65 13.97 -6.79
CA SER A 5 8.51 13.52 -5.69
C SER A 5 7.97 12.28 -4.97
N LEU A 6 6.67 12.21 -4.69
CA LEU A 6 6.09 11.07 -3.95
C LEU A 6 5.92 9.82 -4.83
N PHE A 7 5.54 10.00 -6.09
CA PHE A 7 5.36 8.89 -7.01
C PHE A 7 6.68 8.14 -7.29
N ILE A 8 7.81 8.86 -7.32
CA ILE A 8 9.14 8.24 -7.42
C ILE A 8 9.41 7.32 -6.22
N PHE A 9 9.04 7.73 -5.00
CA PHE A 9 9.23 6.88 -3.81
C PHE A 9 8.30 5.66 -3.82
N ILE A 10 7.07 5.81 -4.33
CA ILE A 10 6.15 4.68 -4.53
C ILE A 10 6.74 3.68 -5.53
N LYS A 11 7.27 4.15 -6.67
CA LYS A 11 7.91 3.27 -7.66
C LYS A 11 9.18 2.60 -7.11
N ARG A 12 9.96 3.29 -6.26
CA ARG A 12 11.13 2.71 -5.57
C ARG A 12 10.79 1.59 -4.60
N LEU A 13 9.60 1.60 -3.98
CA LEU A 13 9.16 0.52 -3.11
C LEU A 13 8.97 -0.79 -3.88
N ASN A 14 8.70 -0.72 -5.19
CA ASN A 14 8.44 -1.87 -6.06
C ASN A 14 7.38 -2.87 -5.51
N GLN A 15 6.47 -2.38 -4.67
CA GLN A 15 5.39 -3.14 -4.05
C GLN A 15 4.04 -2.61 -4.54
N PRO A 16 3.07 -3.48 -4.87
CA PRO A 16 1.75 -3.05 -5.32
C PRO A 16 0.94 -2.41 -4.18
N VAL A 17 1.14 -2.88 -2.95
CA VAL A 17 0.51 -2.39 -1.73
C VAL A 17 1.58 -1.87 -0.79
N PHE A 18 1.34 -0.71 -0.18
CA PHE A 18 2.29 -0.06 0.71
C PHE A 18 1.58 0.72 1.82
N THR A 19 2.34 1.03 2.87
CA THR A 19 1.85 1.78 4.02
C THR A 19 2.35 3.22 4.02
N THR A 20 1.58 4.09 4.66
CA THR A 20 2.02 5.46 4.97
C THR A 20 3.32 5.49 5.77
N HIS A 21 3.54 4.50 6.65
CA HIS A 21 4.74 4.39 7.46
C HIS A 21 5.99 4.11 6.61
N GLN A 22 5.92 3.10 5.72
CA GLN A 22 7.00 2.80 4.77
C GLN A 22 7.35 4.01 3.90
N LEU A 23 6.33 4.70 3.39
CA LEU A 23 6.55 5.85 2.52
C LEU A 23 7.14 7.06 3.27
N SER A 24 6.72 7.27 4.52
CA SER A 24 7.29 8.29 5.40
C SER A 24 8.75 8.00 5.71
N ALA A 25 9.10 6.74 6.01
CA ALA A 25 10.48 6.32 6.26
C ALA A 25 11.39 6.54 5.04
N ILE A 26 10.95 6.15 3.84
CA ILE A 26 11.77 6.28 2.61
C ILE A 26 11.87 7.74 2.16
N SER A 27 10.79 8.51 2.25
CA SER A 27 10.79 9.90 1.81
C SER A 27 11.40 10.86 2.85
N LYS A 28 11.64 10.39 4.09
CA LYS A 28 12.05 11.20 5.26
C LYS A 28 11.12 12.39 5.52
N LYS A 29 9.84 12.27 5.13
CA LYS A 29 8.82 13.31 5.32
C LYS A 29 7.90 12.95 6.48
N SER A 30 7.31 13.98 7.09
CA SER A 30 6.29 13.76 8.13
C SER A 30 5.10 12.97 7.58
N PRO A 31 4.46 12.12 8.42
CA PRO A 31 3.28 11.36 8.01
C PRO A 31 2.15 12.24 7.47
N SER A 32 1.94 13.44 8.03
CA SER A 32 0.93 14.39 7.58
C SER A 32 1.17 14.84 6.14
N THR A 33 2.43 15.17 5.80
CA THR A 33 2.84 15.57 4.44
C THR A 33 2.64 14.44 3.45
N VAL A 34 2.97 13.21 3.86
CA VAL A 34 2.77 12.01 3.04
C VAL A 34 1.29 11.76 2.78
N ILE A 35 0.45 11.79 3.82
CA ILE A 35 -1.00 11.58 3.68
C ILE A 35 -1.63 12.62 2.75
N GLN A 36 -1.26 13.90 2.89
CA GLN A 36 -1.75 14.95 1.99
C GLN A 36 -1.36 14.67 0.54
N GLY A 37 -0.12 14.27 0.29
CA GLY A 37 0.32 13.90 -1.06
C GLY A 37 -0.37 12.65 -1.61
N LEU A 38 -0.59 11.63 -0.78
CA LEU A 38 -1.32 10.42 -1.16
C LEU A 38 -2.79 10.72 -1.51
N ARG A 39 -3.46 11.60 -0.75
CA ARG A 39 -4.83 12.05 -1.09
C ARG A 39 -4.91 12.75 -2.44
N ILE A 40 -3.86 13.48 -2.83
CA ILE A 40 -3.81 14.10 -4.17
C ILE A 40 -3.68 13.00 -5.25
N LEU A 41 -2.79 12.03 -5.05
CA LEU A 41 -2.62 10.90 -5.98
C LEU A 41 -3.86 10.01 -6.09
N GLU A 42 -4.58 9.83 -4.98
CA GLU A 42 -5.86 9.12 -4.92
C GLU A 42 -6.93 9.84 -5.76
N ARG A 43 -7.05 11.16 -5.62
CA ARG A 43 -7.96 11.97 -6.44
C ARG A 43 -7.63 11.93 -7.93
N GLU A 44 -6.35 11.74 -8.27
CA GLU A 44 -5.88 11.60 -9.65
C GLU A 44 -6.03 10.15 -10.18
N GLY A 45 -6.51 9.21 -9.36
CA GLY A 45 -6.71 7.82 -9.75
C GLY A 45 -5.43 7.00 -9.89
N LEU A 46 -4.28 7.52 -9.45
CA LEU A 46 -2.99 6.81 -9.55
C LEU A 46 -2.82 5.74 -8.47
N ILE A 47 -3.45 5.96 -7.32
CA ILE A 47 -3.46 5.04 -6.19
C ILE A 47 -4.88 4.92 -5.63
N VAL A 48 -5.13 3.82 -4.92
CA VAL A 48 -6.38 3.57 -4.21
C VAL A 48 -6.09 3.37 -2.73
N ARG A 49 -6.98 3.86 -1.88
CA ARG A 49 -6.94 3.59 -0.45
C ARG A 49 -7.66 2.29 -0.15
N ILE A 50 -6.95 1.35 0.47
CA ILE A 50 -7.51 0.05 0.87
C ILE A 50 -8.05 0.13 2.31
N TYR A 51 -7.21 0.60 3.24
CA TYR A 51 -7.56 0.70 4.65
C TYR A 51 -6.85 1.90 5.29
N ARG A 52 -7.05 2.13 6.60
CA ARG A 52 -6.37 3.19 7.33
C ARG A 52 -4.84 3.00 7.24
N GLY A 53 -4.21 3.88 6.45
CA GLY A 53 -2.76 3.90 6.27
C GLY A 53 -2.21 2.86 5.29
N ILE A 54 -3.08 2.15 4.57
CA ILE A 54 -2.73 1.16 3.54
C ILE A 54 -3.26 1.64 2.19
N TRP A 55 -2.37 1.64 1.21
CA TRP A 55 -2.58 2.17 -0.12
C TRP A 55 -2.09 1.19 -1.16
N ALA A 56 -2.62 1.26 -2.37
CA ALA A 56 -2.13 0.46 -3.48
C ALA A 56 -2.14 1.22 -4.80
N ILE A 57 -1.36 0.73 -5.76
CA ILE A 57 -1.29 1.30 -7.12
C ILE A 57 -2.55 0.88 -7.89
N SER A 58 -3.26 1.84 -8.49
CA SER A 58 -4.57 1.58 -9.13
C SER A 58 -4.48 0.71 -10.39
N GLU A 59 -3.36 0.74 -11.10
CA GLU A 59 -3.19 0.08 -12.42
C GLU A 59 -2.92 -1.43 -12.33
N ARG A 60 -2.81 -1.99 -11.11
CA ARG A 60 -2.41 -3.38 -10.91
C ARG A 60 -3.48 -4.14 -10.16
N TYR A 61 -3.74 -5.38 -10.60
CA TYR A 61 -4.52 -6.32 -9.80
C TYR A 61 -3.79 -6.57 -8.48
N ILE A 62 -4.52 -6.45 -7.37
CA ILE A 62 -3.99 -6.64 -6.03
C ILE A 62 -4.58 -7.95 -5.52
N SER A 63 -3.71 -8.93 -5.26
CA SER A 63 -4.16 -10.18 -4.66
C SER A 63 -4.55 -9.94 -3.19
N PRO A 64 -5.65 -10.53 -2.70
CA PRO A 64 -5.99 -10.45 -1.28
C PRO A 64 -4.84 -10.87 -0.35
N TYR A 65 -4.01 -11.82 -0.80
CA TYR A 65 -2.84 -12.31 -0.06
C TYR A 65 -1.72 -11.28 0.08
N GLU A 66 -1.65 -10.27 -0.78
CA GLU A 66 -0.71 -9.14 -0.65
C GLU A 66 -1.18 -8.11 0.38
N ILE A 67 -2.49 -8.08 0.67
CA ILE A 67 -3.12 -7.12 1.59
C ILE A 67 -3.14 -7.67 3.03
N ILE A 68 -3.45 -8.95 3.19
CA ILE A 68 -3.66 -9.61 4.50
C ILE A 68 -2.52 -9.32 5.51
N PRO A 69 -1.22 -9.46 5.17
CA PRO A 69 -0.13 -9.20 6.10
C PRO A 69 -0.08 -7.75 6.60
N LEU A 70 -0.56 -6.80 5.79
CA LEU A 70 -0.57 -5.38 6.12
C LEU A 70 -1.78 -4.98 6.98
N LEU A 71 -2.90 -5.70 6.85
CA LEU A 71 -4.09 -5.51 7.70
C LEU A 71 -3.88 -6.05 9.11
N PHE A 72 -3.12 -7.15 9.22
CA PHE A 72 -2.94 -7.90 10.45
C PHE A 72 -1.46 -8.02 10.84
N PRO A 73 -0.72 -6.90 11.00
CA PRO A 73 0.73 -6.94 11.19
C PRO A 73 1.16 -7.56 12.52
N LEU A 74 0.26 -7.63 13.51
CA LEU A 74 0.54 -8.10 14.87
C LEU A 74 -0.22 -9.38 15.25
N SER A 75 -1.12 -9.87 14.39
CA SER A 75 -1.87 -11.09 14.66
C SER A 75 -1.43 -12.21 13.73
N SER A 76 -1.17 -13.39 14.30
CA SER A 76 -1.00 -14.63 13.54
C SER A 76 -2.35 -15.04 12.98
N THR A 77 -2.71 -14.42 11.85
CA THR A 77 -4.00 -14.63 11.21
C THR A 77 -3.89 -15.87 10.36
N TYR A 78 -4.63 -16.91 10.73
CA TYR A 78 -4.59 -18.17 10.01
C TYR A 78 -5.40 -18.07 8.72
N LEU A 79 -4.80 -18.50 7.61
CA LEU A 79 -5.48 -18.60 6.33
C LEU A 79 -6.28 -19.92 6.32
N SER A 80 -7.59 -19.86 6.04
CA SER A 80 -8.42 -21.08 6.00
C SER A 80 -7.87 -22.11 5.01
N PHE A 81 -8.11 -23.40 5.27
CA PHE A 81 -7.56 -24.49 4.43
C PHE A 81 -7.85 -24.31 2.94
N ILE A 82 -9.09 -23.94 2.57
CA ILE A 82 -9.48 -23.72 1.17
C ILE A 82 -8.72 -22.55 0.55
N SER A 83 -8.56 -21.45 1.28
CA SER A 83 -7.76 -20.31 0.82
C SER A 83 -6.28 -20.66 0.70
N ALA A 84 -5.75 -21.46 1.63
CA ALA A 84 -4.37 -21.94 1.56
C ALA A 84 -4.15 -22.87 0.37
N LEU A 85 -5.09 -23.78 0.10
CA LEU A 85 -5.03 -24.65 -1.08
C LEU A 85 -5.00 -23.83 -2.38
N HIS A 86 -5.84 -22.80 -2.49
CA HIS A 86 -5.86 -21.89 -3.64
C HIS A 86 -4.55 -21.13 -3.90
N LEU A 87 -3.66 -21.00 -2.90
CA LEU A 87 -2.34 -20.39 -3.10
C LEU A 87 -1.34 -21.31 -3.80
N TYR A 88 -1.56 -22.62 -3.75
CA TYR A 88 -0.61 -23.65 -4.19
C TYR A 88 -1.13 -24.53 -5.34
N GLU A 89 -2.40 -24.38 -5.72
CA GLU A 89 -3.01 -24.95 -6.94
C GLU A 89 -2.96 -23.96 -8.11
#